data_AF-A0A7C5LXQ9-F1
#
_entry.id   AF-A0A7C5LXQ9-F1
#
_cell.length_a   1.000
_cell.length_b   1.000
_cell.length_c   1.000
_cell.angle_alpha   90.00
_cell.angle_beta   90.00
_cell.angle_gamma   90.00
#
_symmetry.space_group_name_H-M   'P 1'
#
loop_
_entity.id
_entity.type
_entity.pdbx_description
1 polymer ?
#
loop_
_entity_poly.entity_id
_entity_poly.type
_entity_poly.pdbx_seq_one_letter_code
_entity_poly.pdbx_strand_id
1 'polypeptide(L)'
;MVYWLGGEWGVFQTSYKVVNFRLPPEERMRHMDTAFRIDILARTGIITLIPLGLHMGHLWGIQPLGGKWLVGMWVLYFMWLALTYAAFFNRNKPIAKKLYKIEDWTRYIVIPLLIGSGL
;
A
#
# COMPACT_ATOMS: atom_id res chain seq x y z
N MET A 1 -10.22 13.78 10.26
CA MET A 1 -8.95 13.04 10.05
C MET A 1 -8.52 12.31 11.34
N VAL A 2 -9.38 11.43 11.91
CA VAL A 2 -9.15 10.78 13.23
C VAL A 2 -9.06 9.23 13.13
N TYR A 3 -9.25 8.65 11.95
CA TYR A 3 -9.23 7.19 11.75
C TYR A 3 -7.85 6.59 11.42
N TRP A 4 -6.81 7.43 11.24
CA TRP A 4 -5.43 6.99 10.99
C TRP A 4 -4.72 6.54 12.28
N LEU A 5 -5.03 7.16 13.42
CA LEU A 5 -4.41 6.85 14.72
C LEU A 5 -4.67 5.41 15.18
N GLY A 6 -5.85 4.85 14.89
CA GLY A 6 -6.22 3.50 15.34
C GLY A 6 -5.38 2.39 14.68
N GLY A 7 -5.09 2.53 13.39
CA GLY A 7 -4.24 1.58 12.66
C GLY A 7 -2.80 1.63 13.16
N GLU A 8 -2.23 2.83 13.29
CA GLU A 8 -0.88 3.03 13.81
C GLU A 8 -0.74 2.56 15.25
N TRP A 9 -1.70 2.90 16.11
CA TRP A 9 -1.75 2.44 17.48
C TRP A 9 -1.75 0.91 17.56
N GLY A 10 -2.52 0.24 16.69
CA GLY A 10 -2.52 -1.22 16.59
C GLY A 10 -1.17 -1.80 16.15
N VAL A 11 -0.47 -1.16 15.20
CA VAL A 11 0.89 -1.56 14.78
C VAL A 11 1.91 -1.31 15.89
N PHE A 12 1.86 -0.18 16.58
CA PHE A 12 2.76 0.11 17.71
C PHE A 12 2.57 -0.90 18.84
N GLN A 13 1.32 -1.17 19.23
CA GLN A 13 1.03 -2.09 20.33
C GLN A 13 1.44 -3.52 20.01
N THR A 14 1.28 -3.98 18.76
CA THR A 14 1.72 -5.30 18.33
C THR A 14 3.25 -5.38 18.21
N SER A 15 3.90 -4.30 17.77
CA SER A 15 5.35 -4.24 17.62
C SER A 15 6.11 -4.38 18.94
N TYR A 16 5.60 -3.79 20.04
CA TYR A 16 6.18 -3.99 21.38
C TYR A 16 6.22 -5.46 21.79
N LYS A 17 5.26 -6.27 21.35
CA LYS A 17 5.22 -7.71 21.63
C LYS A 17 6.17 -8.48 20.72
N VAL A 18 6.28 -8.10 19.46
CA VAL A 18 7.22 -8.71 18.50
C VAL A 18 8.68 -8.56 18.94
N VAL A 19 9.08 -7.42 19.50
CA VAL A 19 10.48 -7.20 19.93
C VAL A 19 10.79 -7.73 21.33
N ASN A 20 9.79 -8.18 22.08
CA ASN A 20 9.97 -8.63 23.45
C ASN A 20 10.64 -10.01 23.51
N PHE A 21 11.91 -10.04 23.90
CA PHE A 21 12.70 -11.28 24.04
C PHE A 21 12.18 -12.23 25.13
N ARG A 22 11.34 -11.75 26.05
CA ARG A 22 10.71 -12.60 27.08
C ARG A 22 9.58 -13.47 26.53
N LEU A 23 9.09 -13.19 25.32
CA LEU A 23 8.02 -13.97 24.69
C LEU A 23 8.61 -15.08 23.80
N PRO A 24 7.99 -16.27 23.77
CA PRO A 24 8.36 -17.33 22.85
C PRO A 24 8.33 -16.85 21.39
N PRO A 25 9.19 -17.39 20.50
CA PRO A 25 9.19 -17.04 19.08
C PRO A 25 7.82 -17.21 18.40
N GLU A 26 7.06 -18.22 18.79
CA GLU A 26 5.72 -18.50 18.23
C GLU A 26 4.71 -17.39 18.55
N GLU A 27 4.72 -16.88 19.79
CA GLU A 27 3.85 -15.77 20.18
C GLU A 27 4.23 -14.47 19.46
N ARG A 28 5.54 -14.21 19.32
CA ARG A 28 6.03 -13.07 18.54
C ARG A 28 5.58 -13.15 17.08
N MET A 29 5.57 -14.34 16.49
CA MET A 29 5.09 -14.54 15.12
C MET A 29 3.59 -14.27 14.98
N ARG A 30 2.77 -14.64 15.97
CA ARG A 30 1.33 -14.31 15.98
C ARG A 30 1.10 -12.79 16.01
N HIS A 31 1.86 -12.06 16.81
CA HIS A 31 1.79 -10.60 16.82
C HIS A 31 2.28 -9.98 15.50
N MET A 32 3.28 -10.58 14.87
CA MET A 32 3.76 -10.16 13.55
C MET A 32 2.67 -10.36 12.47
N ASP A 33 1.94 -11.48 12.48
CA ASP A 33 0.83 -11.69 11.54
C ASP A 33 -0.26 -10.61 11.69
N THR A 34 -0.60 -10.25 12.93
CA THR A 34 -1.54 -9.15 13.21
C THR A 34 -1.02 -7.83 12.66
N ALA A 35 0.25 -7.50 12.87
CA ALA A 35 0.86 -6.29 12.33
C ALA A 35 0.75 -6.24 10.80
N PHE A 36 1.03 -7.35 10.10
CA PHE A 36 0.86 -7.43 8.65
C PHE A 36 -0.59 -7.26 8.18
N ARG A 37 -1.57 -7.79 8.91
CA ARG A 37 -3.00 -7.61 8.60
C ARG A 37 -3.46 -6.16 8.75
N ILE A 38 -2.82 -5.40 9.64
CA ILE A 38 -3.09 -3.97 9.77
C ILE A 38 -2.39 -3.19 8.65
N ASP A 39 -1.13 -3.54 8.33
CA ASP A 39 -0.33 -2.88 7.27
C ASP A 39 -0.99 -2.97 5.89
N ILE A 40 -1.56 -4.12 5.52
CA ILE A 40 -2.18 -4.28 4.20
C ILE A 40 -3.33 -3.29 3.96
N LEU A 41 -4.12 -3.00 5.01
CA LEU A 41 -5.20 -2.01 4.92
C LEU A 41 -4.64 -0.60 4.70
N ALA A 42 -3.61 -0.22 5.45
CA ALA A 42 -2.94 1.06 5.26
C ALA A 42 -2.34 1.20 3.85
N ARG A 43 -1.68 0.15 3.36
CA ARG A 43 -1.08 0.10 2.03
C ARG A 43 -2.13 0.25 0.91
N THR A 44 -3.27 -0.41 1.05
CA THR A 44 -4.38 -0.26 0.08
C THR A 44 -4.91 1.17 0.06
N GLY A 45 -5.03 1.82 1.22
CA GLY A 45 -5.42 3.23 1.29
C GLY A 45 -4.45 4.15 0.54
N ILE A 46 -3.14 3.99 0.77
CA ILE A 46 -2.09 4.77 0.10
C ILE A 46 -2.13 4.58 -1.41
N ILE A 47 -2.26 3.35 -1.91
CA ILE A 47 -2.31 3.07 -3.35
C ILE A 47 -3.59 3.66 -3.98
N THR A 48 -4.69 3.71 -3.23
CA THR A 48 -5.99 4.23 -3.72
C THR A 48 -6.02 5.76 -3.77
N LEU A 49 -5.20 6.46 -2.98
CA LEU A 49 -5.17 7.93 -2.95
C LEU A 49 -4.85 8.55 -4.33
N ILE A 50 -3.93 7.96 -5.09
CA ILE A 50 -3.52 8.47 -6.41
C ILE A 50 -4.68 8.45 -7.43
N PRO A 51 -5.28 7.30 -7.75
CA PRO A 51 -6.34 7.25 -8.75
C PRO A 51 -7.59 8.02 -8.32
N LEU A 52 -7.89 8.02 -7.02
CA LEU A 52 -9.07 8.71 -6.50
C LEU A 52 -8.88 10.23 -6.53
N GLY A 53 -7.69 10.72 -6.15
CA GLY A 53 -7.32 12.13 -6.27
C GLY A 53 -7.35 12.64 -7.72
N LEU A 54 -6.78 11.87 -8.65
CA LEU A 54 -6.78 12.21 -10.08
C LEU A 54 -8.18 12.18 -10.70
N HIS A 55 -9.03 11.21 -10.33
CA HIS A 55 -10.42 11.17 -10.76
C HIS A 55 -11.20 12.38 -10.24
N MET A 56 -11.07 12.71 -8.95
CA MET A 56 -11.71 13.88 -8.37
C MET A 56 -11.21 15.19 -8.99
N GLY A 57 -9.90 15.30 -9.27
CA GLY A 57 -9.32 16.44 -9.97
C GLY A 57 -9.87 16.63 -11.38
N HIS A 58 -10.20 15.53 -12.08
CA HIS A 58 -10.86 15.59 -13.38
C HIS A 58 -12.31 16.08 -13.27
N LEU A 59 -13.08 15.58 -12.31
CA LEU A 59 -14.45 16.04 -12.05
C LEU A 59 -14.49 17.53 -11.66
N TRP A 60 -13.45 18.02 -10.99
CA TRP A 60 -13.32 19.43 -10.62
C TRP A 60 -12.76 20.31 -11.76
N GLY A 61 -12.40 19.73 -12.91
CA GLY A 61 -11.89 20.45 -14.08
C GLY A 61 -10.46 20.97 -13.96
N ILE A 62 -9.75 20.63 -12.87
CA ILE A 62 -8.33 20.99 -12.66
C ILE A 62 -7.43 20.08 -13.53
N GLN A 63 -7.88 18.85 -13.76
CA GLN A 63 -7.14 17.85 -14.50
C GLN A 63 -7.81 17.60 -15.88
N PRO A 64 -7.11 17.84 -17.00
CA PRO A 64 -7.70 17.76 -18.34
C PRO A 64 -7.70 16.35 -18.96
N LEU A 65 -7.01 15.37 -18.37
CA LEU A 65 -6.88 14.01 -18.94
C LEU A 65 -8.08 13.14 -18.53
N GLY A 66 -9.18 13.33 -19.24
CA GLY A 66 -10.38 12.49 -19.14
C GLY A 66 -10.38 11.25 -20.03
N GLY A 67 -11.40 10.40 -19.85
CA GLY A 67 -11.68 9.28 -20.77
C GLY A 67 -10.68 8.13 -20.68
N LYS A 68 -10.01 7.80 -21.80
CA LYS A 68 -9.13 6.61 -21.94
C LYS A 68 -7.96 6.62 -20.95
N TRP A 69 -7.45 7.80 -20.61
CA TRP A 69 -6.35 7.93 -19.65
C TRP A 69 -6.77 7.53 -18.24
N LEU A 70 -7.95 7.98 -17.82
CA LEU A 70 -8.51 7.68 -16.50
C LEU A 70 -8.81 6.17 -16.36
N VAL A 71 -9.32 5.55 -17.43
CA VAL A 71 -9.50 4.08 -17.49
C VAL A 71 -8.15 3.36 -17.37
N GLY A 72 -7.12 3.78 -18.13
CA GLY A 72 -5.78 3.20 -18.05
C GLY A 72 -5.16 3.30 -16.65
N MET A 73 -5.37 4.43 -15.97
CA MET A 73 -4.93 4.65 -14.60
C MET A 73 -5.65 3.71 -13.61
N TRP A 74 -6.97 3.50 -13.74
CA TRP A 74 -7.69 2.53 -12.90
C TRP A 74 -7.23 1.09 -13.16
N VAL A 75 -6.94 0.73 -14.40
CA VAL A 75 -6.36 -0.59 -14.74
C VAL A 75 -4.99 -0.76 -14.08
N LEU A 76 -4.11 0.25 -14.16
CA LEU A 76 -2.82 0.25 -13.46
C LEU A 76 -3.00 0.12 -11.94
N TYR A 77 -3.96 0.82 -11.35
CA TYR A 77 -4.32 0.71 -9.95
C TYR A 77 -4.72 -0.73 -9.57
N PHE A 78 -5.62 -1.37 -10.32
CA PHE A 78 -6.05 -2.74 -10.02
C PHE A 78 -4.90 -3.74 -10.17
N MET A 79 -4.01 -3.55 -11.16
CA MET A 79 -2.81 -4.37 -11.29
C MET A 79 -1.87 -4.18 -10.09
N TRP A 80 -1.67 -2.95 -9.63
CA TRP A 80 -0.86 -2.67 -8.44
C TRP A 80 -1.48 -3.29 -7.19
N LEU A 81 -2.77 -3.11 -6.99
CA LEU A 81 -3.49 -3.69 -5.86
C LEU A 81 -3.39 -5.23 -5.88
N ALA A 82 -3.54 -5.86 -7.04
CA ALA A 82 -3.35 -7.29 -7.20
C ALA A 82 -1.92 -7.73 -6.81
N LEU A 83 -0.88 -6.99 -7.22
CA LEU A 83 0.51 -7.27 -6.83
C LEU A 83 0.71 -7.17 -5.32
N THR A 84 0.16 -6.12 -4.70
CA THR A 84 0.26 -5.88 -3.25
C THR A 84 -0.43 -6.99 -2.45
N TYR A 85 -1.64 -7.40 -2.84
CA TYR A 85 -2.33 -8.52 -2.20
C TYR A 85 -1.63 -9.87 -2.49
N ALA A 86 -1.09 -10.08 -3.69
CA ALA A 86 -0.32 -11.27 -4.01
C ALA A 86 0.95 -11.39 -3.16
N ALA A 87 1.64 -10.27 -2.88
CA ALA A 87 2.78 -10.22 -1.97
C ALA A 87 2.37 -10.57 -0.52
N PHE A 88 1.22 -10.05 -0.07
CA PHE A 88 0.67 -10.34 1.25
C PHE A 88 0.28 -11.81 1.42
N PHE A 89 -0.43 -12.41 0.46
CA PHE A 89 -0.81 -13.84 0.54
C PHE A 89 0.40 -14.77 0.45
N ASN A 90 1.44 -14.38 -0.31
CA ASN A 90 2.65 -15.19 -0.46
C ASN A 90 3.76 -14.81 0.53
N ARG A 91 3.49 -14.07 1.61
CA ARG A 91 4.51 -13.51 2.52
C ARG A 91 5.48 -14.52 3.14
N ASN A 92 5.06 -15.78 3.30
CA ASN A 92 5.90 -16.86 3.82
C ASN A 92 6.83 -17.49 2.76
N LYS A 93 6.71 -17.10 1.50
CA LYS A 93 7.47 -17.65 0.37
C LYS A 93 8.57 -16.67 -0.07
N PRO A 94 9.71 -17.16 -0.58
CA PRO A 94 10.78 -16.31 -1.11
C PRO A 94 10.32 -15.42 -2.29
N ILE A 95 9.21 -15.77 -2.94
CA ILE A 95 8.60 -14.99 -4.02
C ILE A 95 8.06 -13.64 -3.55
N ALA A 96 7.65 -13.51 -2.28
CA ALA A 96 7.16 -12.26 -1.74
C ALA A 96 8.24 -11.17 -1.74
N LYS A 97 9.51 -11.52 -1.46
CA LYS A 97 10.62 -10.54 -1.53
C LYS A 97 10.79 -9.97 -2.94
N LYS A 98 10.59 -10.78 -3.98
CA LYS A 98 10.64 -10.32 -5.38
C LYS A 98 9.45 -9.41 -5.70
N LEU A 99 8.24 -9.78 -5.27
CA LEU A 99 7.02 -8.98 -5.43
C LEU A 99 7.14 -7.62 -4.74
N TYR A 100 7.62 -7.57 -3.49
CA TYR A 100 7.87 -6.31 -2.78
C TYR A 100 8.90 -5.44 -3.48
N LYS A 101 9.97 -6.03 -4.03
CA LYS A 101 10.99 -5.27 -4.78
C LYS A 101 10.43 -4.65 -6.07
N ILE A 102 9.51 -5.36 -6.75
CA ILE A 102 8.80 -4.84 -7.92
C ILE A 102 7.88 -3.69 -7.48
N GLU A 103 7.13 -3.86 -6.39
CA GLU A 103 6.26 -2.81 -5.83
C GLU A 103 7.07 -1.54 -5.49
N ASP A 104 8.22 -1.67 -4.82
CA ASP A 104 9.07 -0.51 -4.50
C ASP A 104 9.57 0.20 -5.77
N TRP A 105 9.95 -0.57 -6.80
CA TRP A 105 10.37 -0.01 -8.09
C TRP A 105 9.27 0.79 -8.80
N THR A 106 8.01 0.35 -8.70
CA THR A 106 6.91 1.11 -9.29
C THR A 106 6.80 2.52 -8.70
N ARG A 107 7.12 2.72 -7.42
CA ARG A 107 7.10 4.05 -6.78
C ARG A 107 8.21 4.96 -7.31
N TYR A 108 9.40 4.42 -7.52
CA TYR A 108 10.53 5.16 -8.12
C TYR A 108 10.27 5.61 -9.55
N ILE A 109 9.33 4.97 -10.27
CA ILE A 109 8.92 5.38 -11.61
C ILE A 109 7.75 6.37 -11.54
N VAL A 110 6.75 6.09 -10.71
CA VAL A 110 5.51 6.89 -10.63
C VAL A 110 5.78 8.28 -10.06
N ILE A 111 6.64 8.41 -9.04
CA ILE A 111 6.92 9.71 -8.41
C ILE A 111 7.57 10.70 -9.41
N PRO A 112 8.66 10.35 -10.12
CA PRO A 112 9.22 11.25 -11.14
C PRO A 112 8.28 11.50 -12.32
N LEU A 113 7.46 10.52 -12.70
CA LEU A 113 6.47 10.69 -13.77
C LEU A 113 5.44 11.76 -13.40
N LEU A 114 4.90 11.71 -12.17
CA LEU A 114 3.96 12.70 -11.67
C LEU A 114 4.59 14.10 -11.67
N ILE A 115 5.76 14.23 -11.03
CA ILE A 115 6.52 15.50 -10.96
C ILE A 115 6.82 16.05 -12.36
N GLY A 116 7.32 15.21 -13.27
CA GLY A 116 7.68 15.60 -14.63
C GLY A 116 6.48 15.95 -15.51
N SER A 117 5.31 15.37 -15.22
CA SER A 117 4.06 15.67 -15.94
C SER A 117 3.31 16.90 -15.42
N GLY A 118 3.74 17.48 -14.29
CA GLY A 118 3.06 18.61 -13.66
C GLY A 118 1.69 18.25 -13.04
N LEU A 119 1.49 16.96 -12.74
CA LEU A 119 0.32 16.42 -12.03
C LEU A 119 0.62 16.22 -10.54
#